data_AF-A0A9D7JX29-F1
#
_entry.id   AF-A0A9D7JX29-F1
#
_cell.length_a   1.000
_cell.length_b   1.000
_cell.length_c   1.000
_cell.angle_alpha   90.00
_cell.angle_beta   90.00
_cell.angle_gamma   90.00
#
_symmetry.space_group_name_H-M   'P 1'
#
loop_
_entity.id
_entity.type
_entity.pdbx_description
1 polymer ?
#
loop_
_entity_poly.entity_id
_entity_poly.type
_entity_poly.pdbx_seq_one_letter_code
_entity_poly.pdbx_strand_id
1 'polypeptide(L)'
;MKLSFRIKKQADFVYDYLTDMQKFASVHPLISKIDEIGHQKYLVHEYIRWGIIPVSFTYPVTIESYRAKNLILMQAVVMKLTKIEMVYVLSADDDFTVIDENITVKSPLPIKSIIERIFRKQHGLLFKNIEAL
;
A
#
# COMPACT_ATOMS: atom_id res chain seq x y z
N MET A 1 -8.21 -9.78 3.37
CA MET A 1 -7.28 -10.28 4.41
C MET A 1 -7.00 -9.17 5.39
N LYS A 2 -6.67 -9.51 6.64
CA LYS A 2 -6.23 -8.54 7.65
C LYS A 2 -4.75 -8.75 7.94
N LEU A 3 -3.99 -7.68 7.97
CA LEU A 3 -2.58 -7.62 8.37
C LEU A 3 -2.46 -6.60 9.51
N SER A 4 -1.48 -6.81 10.38
CA SER A 4 -1.19 -5.87 11.47
C SER A 4 0.32 -5.77 11.60
N PHE A 5 0.82 -4.54 11.64
CA PHE A 5 2.24 -4.22 11.73
C PHE A 5 2.47 -3.29 12.90
N ARG A 6 3.60 -3.45 13.59
CA ARG A 6 4.03 -2.57 14.67
C ARG A 6 5.40 -2.05 14.33
N ILE A 7 5.56 -0.72 14.28
CA ILE A 7 6.84 -0.07 13.95
C ILE A 7 7.16 1.04 14.95
N LYS A 8 8.45 1.22 15.24
CA LYS A 8 8.95 2.21 16.18
C LYS A 8 9.04 3.62 15.55
N LYS A 9 7.88 4.12 15.14
CA LYS A 9 7.67 5.46 14.57
C LYS A 9 6.37 6.04 15.12
N GLN A 10 6.30 7.37 15.19
CA GLN A 10 5.09 8.09 15.58
C GLN A 10 4.01 7.99 14.50
N ALA A 11 2.73 7.95 14.90
CA ALA A 11 1.62 7.71 13.98
C ALA A 11 1.55 8.77 12.88
N ASP A 12 1.85 10.03 13.22
CA ASP A 12 1.92 11.14 12.27
C ASP A 12 2.97 10.91 11.16
N PHE A 13 4.14 10.39 11.54
CA PHE A 13 5.20 10.06 10.59
C PHE A 13 4.76 8.97 9.62
N VAL A 14 4.15 7.91 10.15
CA VAL A 14 3.65 6.79 9.33
C VAL A 14 2.52 7.24 8.41
N TYR A 15 1.59 8.04 8.94
CA TYR A 15 0.48 8.61 8.18
C TYR A 15 0.97 9.41 6.98
N ASP A 16 1.99 10.24 7.17
CA ASP A 16 2.56 11.04 6.10
C ASP A 16 3.16 10.17 4.99
N TYR A 17 3.85 9.06 5.33
CA TYR A 17 4.37 8.11 4.33
C TYR A 17 3.26 7.34 3.60
N LEU A 18 2.13 7.11 4.24
CA LEU A 18 0.99 6.42 3.64
C LEU A 18 0.06 7.35 2.84
N THR A 19 0.21 8.68 2.97
CA THR A 19 -0.67 9.64 2.27
C THR A 19 0.06 10.52 1.26
N ASP A 20 1.36 10.75 1.42
CA ASP A 20 2.21 11.35 0.40
C ASP A 20 2.71 10.28 -0.56
N MET A 21 2.23 10.29 -1.80
CA MET A 21 2.54 9.26 -2.78
C MET A 21 3.99 9.25 -3.28
N GLN A 22 4.70 10.37 -3.18
CA GLN A 22 6.11 10.39 -3.52
C GLN A 22 6.94 9.74 -2.41
N LYS A 23 6.58 10.00 -1.14
CA LYS A 23 7.17 9.27 0.00
C LYS A 23 6.81 7.79 -0.04
N PHE A 24 5.56 7.44 -0.33
CA PHE A 24 5.14 6.05 -0.44
C PHE A 24 5.97 5.30 -1.50
N ALA A 25 6.12 5.88 -2.69
CA ALA A 25 6.91 5.29 -3.77
C ALA A 25 8.40 5.11 -3.39
N SER A 26 8.98 6.03 -2.63
CA SER A 26 10.40 5.97 -2.27
C SER A 26 10.76 4.84 -1.30
N VAL A 27 9.79 4.35 -0.52
CA VAL A 27 9.96 3.24 0.42
C VAL A 27 9.30 1.93 -0.05
N HIS A 28 8.47 1.96 -1.10
CA HIS A 28 7.75 0.78 -1.54
C HIS A 28 8.67 -0.15 -2.36
N PRO A 29 8.71 -1.46 -2.04
CA PRO A 29 9.68 -2.39 -2.63
C PRO A 29 9.50 -2.67 -4.13
N LEU A 30 8.31 -2.42 -4.69
CA LEU A 30 7.98 -2.75 -6.09
C LEU A 30 7.54 -1.55 -6.94
N ILE A 31 7.19 -0.43 -6.31
CA ILE A 31 6.67 0.72 -7.04
C ILE A 31 7.87 1.56 -7.44
N SER A 32 8.04 1.77 -8.73
CA SER A 32 9.14 2.58 -9.25
C SER A 32 8.78 4.06 -9.32
N LYS A 33 7.49 4.37 -9.53
CA LYS A 33 7.00 5.73 -9.71
C LYS A 33 5.50 5.82 -9.43
N ILE A 34 5.05 6.96 -8.94
CA ILE A 34 3.62 7.30 -8.86
C ILE A 34 3.43 8.69 -9.48
N ASP A 35 2.58 8.78 -10.50
CA ASP A 35 2.21 10.04 -11.13
C ASP A 35 0.83 10.49 -10.65
N GLU A 36 0.67 11.76 -10.28
CA GLU A 36 -0.66 12.33 -10.02
C GLU A 36 -1.38 12.59 -11.35
N ILE A 37 -2.60 12.09 -11.48
CA ILE A 37 -3.43 12.19 -12.70
C ILE A 37 -4.77 12.90 -12.44
N GLY A 38 -4.98 13.40 -11.23
CA GLY A 38 -6.16 14.16 -10.83
C GLY A 38 -6.29 14.22 -9.31
N HIS A 39 -7.32 14.93 -8.84
CA HIS A 39 -7.57 15.06 -7.39
C HIS A 39 -7.70 13.68 -6.75
N GLN A 40 -6.76 13.37 -5.84
CA GLN A 40 -6.69 12.09 -5.12
C GLN A 40 -6.59 10.86 -6.05
N LYS A 41 -6.16 11.05 -7.30
CA LYS A 41 -6.03 10.01 -8.33
C LYS A 41 -4.60 9.93 -8.81
N TYR A 42 -4.06 8.73 -8.80
CA TYR A 42 -2.67 8.45 -9.12
C TYR A 42 -2.56 7.32 -10.13
N LEU A 43 -1.52 7.36 -10.95
CA LEU A 43 -1.09 6.26 -11.80
C LEU A 43 0.17 5.65 -11.20
N VAL A 44 0.05 4.43 -10.69
CA VAL A 44 1.16 3.68 -10.11
C VAL A 44 1.89 2.93 -11.22
N HIS A 45 3.22 3.01 -11.20
CA HIS A 45 4.11 2.21 -12.04
C HIS A 45 4.79 1.17 -11.16
N GLU A 46 4.51 -0.10 -11.45
CA GLU A 46 5.00 -1.21 -10.64
C GLU A 46 5.82 -2.18 -11.51
N TYR A 47 6.87 -2.72 -10.90
CA TYR A 47 7.74 -3.69 -11.50
C TYR A 47 7.76 -4.97 -10.67
N ILE A 48 7.22 -6.05 -11.22
CA ILE A 48 7.22 -7.39 -10.60
C ILE A 48 8.13 -8.32 -11.39
N ARG A 49 8.95 -9.10 -10.69
CA ARG A 49 9.63 -10.26 -11.28
C ARG A 49 8.76 -11.49 -11.11
N TRP A 50 8.16 -11.98 -12.19
CA TRP A 50 7.53 -13.29 -12.22
C TRP A 50 8.58 -14.34 -12.60
N GLY A 51 9.28 -14.87 -11.60
CA GLY A 51 10.45 -15.72 -11.85
C GLY A 51 11.60 -14.90 -12.46
N ILE A 52 12.08 -15.31 -13.64
CA ILE A 52 13.14 -14.58 -14.38
C ILE A 52 12.60 -13.46 -15.27
N ILE A 53 11.28 -13.39 -15.49
CA ILE A 53 10.70 -12.42 -16.44
C ILE A 53 10.31 -11.15 -15.68
N PRO A 54 10.90 -10.01 -16.03
CA PRO A 54 10.47 -8.73 -15.49
C PRO A 54 9.20 -8.25 -16.18
N VAL A 55 8.17 -7.95 -15.41
CA VAL A 55 6.91 -7.40 -15.88
C VAL A 55 6.72 -6.02 -15.27
N SER A 56 6.66 -5.02 -16.13
CA SER A 56 6.27 -3.66 -15.75
C SER A 56 4.82 -3.43 -16.15
N PHE A 57 4.03 -2.85 -15.25
CA PHE A 57 2.65 -2.48 -15.55
C PHE A 57 2.25 -1.25 -14.77
N THR A 58 1.15 -0.63 -15.20
CA THR A 58 0.59 0.55 -14.56
C THR A 58 -0.86 0.33 -14.18
N TYR A 59 -1.31 0.99 -13.11
CA TYR A 59 -2.70 0.94 -12.69
C TYR A 59 -3.12 2.21 -11.96
N PRO A 60 -4.39 2.63 -12.10
CA PRO A 60 -4.91 3.76 -11.37
C PRO A 60 -5.18 3.38 -9.90
N VAL A 61 -4.89 4.34 -9.01
CA VAL A 61 -5.22 4.29 -7.59
C VAL A 61 -5.93 5.57 -7.18
N THR A 62 -6.97 5.46 -6.36
CA THR A 62 -7.56 6.59 -5.62
C THR A 62 -7.19 6.49 -4.14
N ILE A 63 -6.95 7.64 -3.51
CA ILE A 63 -6.56 7.71 -2.10
C ILE A 63 -7.39 8.74 -1.38
N GLU A 64 -8.13 8.28 -0.38
CA GLU A 64 -8.85 9.14 0.56
C GLU A 64 -8.20 9.00 1.93
N SER A 65 -7.98 10.14 2.59
CA SER A 65 -7.32 10.17 3.88
C SER A 65 -8.13 11.00 4.87
N TYR A 66 -8.31 10.46 6.08
CA TYR A 66 -9.16 11.03 7.12
C TYR A 66 -8.33 11.21 8.39
N ARG A 67 -7.58 12.34 8.48
CA ARG A 67 -6.59 12.56 9.54
C ARG A 67 -7.19 12.49 10.95
N ALA A 68 -8.38 13.07 11.15
CA ALA A 68 -9.07 13.01 12.44
C ALA A 68 -9.42 11.58 12.92
N LYS A 69 -9.42 10.60 11.99
CA LYS A 69 -9.72 9.19 12.28
C LYS A 69 -8.49 8.29 12.15
N ASN A 70 -7.31 8.84 11.84
CA ASN A 70 -6.11 8.07 11.52
C ASN A 70 -6.38 6.93 10.52
N LEU A 71 -7.22 7.23 9.51
CA LEU A 71 -7.71 6.27 8.54
C LEU A 71 -7.31 6.68 7.12
N ILE A 72 -6.88 5.70 6.34
CA ILE A 72 -6.49 5.87 4.94
C ILE A 72 -7.16 4.78 4.12
N LEU A 73 -7.85 5.18 3.06
CA LEU A 73 -8.50 4.29 2.10
C LEU A 73 -7.78 4.41 0.76
N MET A 74 -7.31 3.29 0.23
CA MET A 74 -6.72 3.21 -1.11
C MET A 74 -7.53 2.22 -1.95
N GLN A 75 -7.85 2.60 -3.18
CA GLN A 75 -8.56 1.73 -4.11
C GLN A 75 -7.82 1.66 -5.44
N ALA A 76 -7.52 0.45 -5.91
CA ALA A 76 -6.77 0.20 -7.13
C ALA A 76 -7.57 -0.69 -8.09
N VAL A 77 -7.38 -0.47 -9.40
CA VAL A 77 -7.91 -1.36 -10.44
C VAL A 77 -6.76 -1.89 -11.30
N VAL A 78 -6.27 -3.07 -10.95
CA VAL A 78 -5.12 -3.71 -11.59
C VAL A 78 -5.57 -4.48 -12.84
N MET A 79 -4.90 -4.21 -13.96
CA MET A 79 -5.18 -4.81 -15.28
C MET A 79 -6.66 -4.74 -15.72
N LYS A 80 -7.43 -3.74 -15.26
CA LYS A 80 -8.88 -3.60 -15.50
C LYS A 80 -9.76 -4.76 -15.00
N LEU A 81 -9.18 -5.74 -14.29
CA LEU A 81 -9.87 -6.97 -13.89
C LEU A 81 -9.94 -7.14 -12.37
N THR A 82 -8.90 -6.70 -11.66
CA THR A 82 -8.78 -6.93 -10.22
C THR A 82 -8.95 -5.62 -9.48
N LYS A 83 -10.02 -5.52 -8.69
CA LYS A 83 -10.25 -4.39 -7.78
C LYS A 83 -9.64 -4.72 -6.44
N ILE A 84 -8.82 -3.81 -5.92
CA ILE A 84 -8.18 -3.92 -4.61
C ILE A 84 -8.63 -2.72 -3.80
N GLU A 85 -9.07 -2.96 -2.59
CA GLU A 85 -9.38 -1.93 -1.61
C GLU A 85 -8.54 -2.19 -0.37
N MET A 86 -7.82 -1.18 0.09
CA MET A 86 -6.97 -1.24 1.28
C MET A 86 -7.42 -0.16 2.25
N VAL A 87 -7.68 -0.57 3.48
CA VAL A 87 -8.01 0.34 4.58
C VAL A 87 -6.92 0.22 5.62
N TYR A 88 -6.23 1.31 5.89
CA TYR A 88 -5.27 1.43 6.99
C TYR A 88 -5.92 2.18 8.14
N VAL A 89 -5.76 1.65 9.35
CA VAL A 89 -6.09 2.32 10.60
C VAL A 89 -4.84 2.36 11.46
N LEU A 90 -4.43 3.56 11.87
CA LEU A 90 -3.24 3.77 12.68
C LEU A 90 -3.64 4.07 14.11
N SER A 91 -3.04 3.35 15.06
CA SER A 91 -3.18 3.59 16.49
C SER A 91 -1.82 3.78 17.12
N ALA A 92 -1.74 4.75 18.05
CA ALA A 92 -0.54 4.98 18.83
C ALA A 92 -0.47 3.95 19.97
N ASP A 93 0.73 3.43 20.20
CA ASP A 93 1.07 2.45 21.24
C ASP A 93 2.44 2.81 21.83
N ASP A 94 2.45 3.77 22.77
CA ASP A 94 3.65 4.39 23.33
C ASP A 94 4.60 4.96 22.25
N ASP A 95 5.80 4.39 22.13
CA ASP A 95 6.82 4.75 21.13
C ASP A 95 6.60 4.04 19.77
N PHE A 96 5.52 3.30 19.64
CA PHE A 96 5.18 2.53 18.46
C PHE A 96 3.88 3.02 17.82
N THR A 97 3.76 2.73 16.53
CA THR A 97 2.48 2.78 15.81
C THR A 97 2.08 1.37 15.45
N VAL A 98 0.83 1.02 15.75
CA VAL A 98 0.18 -0.17 15.21
C VAL A 98 -0.58 0.24 13.96
N ILE A 99 -0.30 -0.46 12.85
CA ILE A 99 -0.95 -0.28 11.56
C ILE A 99 -1.80 -1.51 11.28
N ASP A 100 -3.10 -1.36 11.41
CA ASP A 100 -4.05 -2.38 10.99
C ASP A 100 -4.47 -2.15 9.55
N GLU A 101 -4.20 -3.15 8.71
CA GLU A 101 -4.47 -3.09 7.29
C GLU A 101 -5.52 -4.14 6.90
N ASN A 102 -6.62 -3.70 6.30
CA ASN A 102 -7.64 -4.57 5.74
C ASN A 102 -7.66 -4.47 4.21
N ILE A 103 -7.35 -5.58 3.55
CA ILE A 103 -7.24 -5.67 2.09
C ILE A 103 -8.39 -6.50 1.54
N THR A 104 -9.25 -5.90 0.72
CA THR A 104 -10.31 -6.59 -0.02
C THR A 104 -9.92 -6.71 -1.49
N VAL A 105 -9.88 -7.94 -2.00
CA VAL A 105 -9.57 -8.21 -3.41
C VAL A 105 -10.79 -8.82 -4.09
N LYS A 106 -11.26 -8.20 -5.17
CA LYS A 106 -12.29 -8.72 -6.06
C LYS A 106 -11.67 -8.95 -7.43
N SER A 107 -11.50 -10.21 -7.81
CA SER A 107 -10.90 -10.62 -9.08
C SER A 107 -11.68 -11.78 -9.67
N PRO A 108 -11.89 -11.83 -11.01
CA PRO A 108 -12.44 -13.01 -11.67
C PRO A 108 -11.42 -14.16 -11.77
N LEU A 109 -10.14 -13.91 -11.48
CA LEU A 109 -9.07 -14.90 -11.56
C LEU A 109 -8.88 -15.62 -10.21
N PRO A 110 -8.54 -16.92 -10.18
CA PRO A 110 -8.31 -17.68 -8.95
C PRO A 110 -6.92 -17.40 -8.34
N ILE A 111 -6.55 -16.12 -8.19
CA ILE A 111 -5.22 -15.66 -7.77
C ILE A 111 -5.17 -15.15 -6.33
N LYS A 112 -6.24 -15.36 -5.55
CA LYS A 112 -6.39 -14.80 -4.20
C LYS A 112 -5.21 -15.13 -3.28
N SER A 113 -4.82 -16.41 -3.17
CA SER A 113 -3.73 -16.84 -2.29
C SER A 113 -2.37 -16.27 -2.70
N ILE A 114 -2.13 -16.16 -4.01
CA ILE A 114 -0.90 -15.56 -4.57
C ILE A 114 -0.84 -14.08 -4.20
N ILE A 115 -1.92 -13.36 -4.44
CA ILE A 115 -2.04 -11.94 -4.11
C ILE A 115 -1.84 -11.72 -2.60
N GLU A 116 -2.51 -12.49 -1.75
CA GLU A 116 -2.38 -12.37 -0.29
C GLU A 116 -0.94 -12.60 0.19
N ARG A 117 -0.23 -13.54 -0.42
CA ARG A 117 1.20 -13.79 -0.13
C ARG A 117 2.09 -12.63 -0.57
N ILE A 118 1.80 -12.05 -1.74
CA ILE A 118 2.52 -10.87 -2.25
C ILE A 118 2.31 -9.70 -1.29
N PHE A 119 1.06 -9.36 -0.96
CA PHE A 119 0.74 -8.27 -0.04
C PHE A 119 1.45 -8.40 1.30
N ARG A 120 1.35 -9.57 1.95
CA ARG A 120 2.03 -9.82 3.23
C ARG A 120 3.53 -9.59 3.15
N LYS A 121 4.17 -10.03 2.05
CA LYS A 121 5.62 -9.85 1.86
C LYS A 121 5.96 -8.39 1.60
N GLN A 122 5.29 -7.74 0.65
CA GLN A 122 5.64 -6.40 0.21
C GLN A 122 5.31 -5.36 1.27
N HIS A 123 4.18 -5.48 1.96
CA HIS A 123 3.81 -4.53 3.01
C HIS A 123 4.66 -4.73 4.27
N GLY A 124 5.05 -5.97 4.57
CA GLY A 124 6.08 -6.21 5.59
C GLY A 124 7.42 -5.54 5.27
N LEU A 125 7.81 -5.47 3.98
CA LEU A 125 9.01 -4.73 3.57
C LEU A 125 8.80 -3.21 3.57
N LEU A 126 7.64 -2.74 3.11
CA LEU A 126 7.26 -1.33 3.15
C LEU A 126 7.41 -0.76 4.57
N PHE A 127 6.79 -1.40 5.57
CA PHE A 127 6.85 -0.90 6.95
C PHE A 127 8.24 -1.01 7.57
N LYS A 128 9.03 -2.02 7.20
CA LYS A 128 10.46 -2.08 7.58
C LYS A 128 11.27 -0.94 6.97
N ASN A 129 11.00 -0.58 5.73
CA ASN A 129 11.67 0.53 5.06
C ASN A 129 11.30 1.86 5.73
N ILE A 130 10.02 2.06 6.10
CA ILE A 130 9.57 3.25 6.86
C ILE A 130 10.25 3.31 8.23
N GLU A 131 10.36 2.18 8.93
CA GLU A 131 10.99 2.11 10.25
C GLU A 131 12.49 2.45 10.22
N ALA A 132 13.18 2.11 9.13
CA ALA A 132 14.62 2.30 8.96
C ALA A 132 15.06 3.74 8.61
N LEU A 133 14.11 4.64 8.31
CA LEU A 133 14.36 6.07 8.07
C LEU A 133 14.54 6.84 9.37
#